data_AF-A0A7L4NQA4-F1
#
_entry.id   AF-A0A7L4NQA4-F1
#
_cell.length_a   1.000
_cell.length_b   1.000
_cell.length_c   1.000
_cell.angle_alpha   90.00
_cell.angle_beta   90.00
_cell.angle_gamma   90.00
#
_symmetry.space_group_name_H-M   'P 1'
#
loop_
_entity.id
_entity.type
_entity.pdbx_description
1 polymer ?
#
loop_
_entity_poly.entity_id
_entity_poly.type
_entity_poly.pdbx_seq_one_letter_code
_entity_poly.pdbx_strand_id
1 'polypeptide(L)' 'QINLKDNLGKLSHILEIDHFALVVHEQIQYHSDGSSSQRQMVFGIVTAIDLLNFVTARERERK' A
#
# COMPACT_ATOMS: atom_id res chain seq x y z
N GLN A 1 5.12 -6.32 -4.07
CA GLN A 1 4.15 -6.17 -2.94
C GLN A 1 4.81 -5.32 -1.85
N ILE A 2 4.04 -4.50 -1.15
CA ILE A 2 4.51 -3.59 -0.10
C ILE A 2 3.55 -3.60 1.10
N ASN A 3 4.05 -3.44 2.32
CA ASN A 3 3.20 -3.32 3.51
C ASN A 3 2.65 -1.91 3.67
N LEU A 4 1.45 -1.78 4.21
CA LEU A 4 0.80 -0.49 4.48
C LEU A 4 1.64 0.50 5.30
N LYS A 5 2.57 0.00 6.13
CA LYS A 5 3.45 0.81 7.00
C LYS A 5 4.83 1.11 6.39
N ASP A 6 5.14 0.56 5.22
CA ASP A 6 6.39 0.86 4.53
C ASP A 6 6.39 2.31 4.02
N ASN A 7 7.59 2.91 3.92
CA ASN A 7 7.71 4.30 3.45
C ASN A 7 7.59 4.42 1.93
N LEU A 8 7.33 5.66 1.46
CA LEU A 8 7.19 5.96 0.03
C LEU A 8 8.49 5.78 -0.77
N GLY A 9 9.65 5.83 -0.13
CA GLY A 9 10.93 5.54 -0.80
C GLY A 9 11.03 4.08 -1.23
N LYS A 10 10.62 3.15 -0.37
CA LYS A 10 10.52 1.72 -0.69
C LYS A 10 9.48 1.46 -1.78
N LEU A 11 8.35 2.15 -1.73
CA LEU A 11 7.34 2.11 -2.81
C LEU A 11 7.93 2.58 -4.14
N SER A 12 8.65 3.72 -4.13
CA SER A 12 9.32 4.27 -5.31
C SER A 12 10.28 3.27 -5.92
N HIS A 13 11.13 2.63 -5.10
CA HIS A 13 12.09 1.65 -5.59
C HIS A 13 11.44 0.39 -6.19
N ILE A 14 10.33 -0.07 -5.63
CA ILE A 14 9.55 -1.17 -6.23
C ILE A 14 9.02 -0.74 -7.60
N LEU A 15 8.50 0.49 -7.71
CA LEU A 15 7.92 1.01 -8.95
C LEU A 15 8.95 1.31 -10.06
N GLU A 16 10.24 1.29 -9.75
CA GLU A 16 11.33 1.39 -10.75
C GLU A 16 11.46 0.10 -11.59
N ILE A 17 11.12 -1.05 -10.99
CA ILE A 17 11.27 -2.38 -11.60
C ILE A 17 9.91 -3.03 -11.93
N ASP A 18 8.89 -2.77 -11.12
CA ASP A 18 7.54 -3.34 -11.27
C ASP A 18 6.49 -2.24 -11.49
N HIS A 19 5.68 -2.34 -12.54
CA HIS A 19 4.67 -1.31 -12.84
C HIS A 19 3.55 -1.18 -11.79
N PHE A 20 3.31 -2.23 -11.01
CA PHE A 20 2.23 -2.30 -10.02
C PHE A 20 2.76 -2.76 -8.67
N ALA A 21 2.44 -1.99 -7.62
CA ALA A 21 2.70 -2.36 -6.25
C ALA A 21 1.38 -2.73 -5.54
N LEU A 22 1.25 -4.00 -5.16
CA LEU A 22 0.17 -4.47 -4.30
C LEU A 22 0.43 -4.03 -2.85
N VAL A 23 -0.46 -3.21 -2.29
CA VAL A 23 -0.40 -2.79 -0.88
C VAL A 23 -1.16 -3.79 -0.04
N VAL A 24 -0.50 -4.34 0.97
CA VAL A 24 -1.08 -5.37 1.84
C VAL A 24 -0.97 -5.03 3.32
N HIS A 25 -1.80 -5.70 4.12
CA HIS A 25 -1.69 -5.67 5.57
C HIS A 25 -2.21 -6.97 6.19
N GLU A 26 -1.63 -7.39 7.31
CA GLU A 26 -2.15 -8.47 8.12
C GLU A 26 -3.34 -7.98 8.96
N GLN A 27 -4.44 -8.72 8.94
CA GLN A 27 -5.63 -8.44 9.76
C GLN A 27 -6.11 -9.71 10.45
N ILE A 28 -6.72 -9.54 11.63
CA ILE A 28 -7.40 -10.63 12.34
C ILE A 28 -8.78 -10.82 11.70
N GLN A 29 -9.03 -12.00 11.14
CA GLN A 29 -10.33 -12.42 10.66
C GLN A 29 -10.97 -13.36 11.70
N TYR A 30 -12.19 -13.05 12.11
CA TYR A 30 -13.01 -13.92 12.93
C TYR A 30 -13.89 -14.81 12.06
N HIS A 31 -14.01 -16.07 12.45
CA HIS A 31 -14.84 -17.07 11.78
C HIS A 31 -16.13 -17.31 12.57
N SER A 32 -17.13 -17.91 11.93
CA SER A 32 -18.44 -18.17 12.52
C SER A 32 -18.40 -19.15 13.70
N ASP A 33 -17.35 -19.95 13.81
CA ASP A 33 -17.09 -20.88 14.90
C ASP A 33 -16.41 -20.22 16.12
N GLY A 34 -16.18 -18.90 16.07
CA GLY A 34 -15.50 -18.14 17.12
C GLY A 34 -13.98 -18.23 17.07
N SER A 35 -13.41 -18.99 16.14
CA SER A 35 -11.96 -18.99 15.91
C SER A 35 -11.51 -17.70 15.22
N SER A 36 -10.22 -17.38 15.32
CA SER A 36 -9.63 -16.26 14.60
C SER A 36 -8.31 -16.65 13.93
N SER A 37 -8.02 -16.00 12.82
CA SER A 37 -6.78 -16.21 12.05
C SER A 37 -6.22 -14.89 11.57
N GLN A 38 -4.89 -14.79 11.44
CA GLN A 38 -4.28 -13.71 10.68
C GLN A 38 -4.47 -13.97 9.18
N ARG A 39 -4.83 -12.91 8.45
CA ARG A 39 -5.00 -12.96 7.01
C ARG A 39 -4.36 -11.73 6.38
N GLN A 40 -3.54 -11.98 5.37
CA GLN A 40 -3.03 -10.94 4.50
C GLN A 40 -4.16 -10.44 3.60
N MET A 41 -4.49 -9.15 3.74
CA MET A 41 -5.51 -8.46 2.98
C MET A 41 -4.86 -7.47 2.01
N VAL A 42 -5.44 -7.37 0.81
CA VAL A 42 -5.04 -6.36 -0.19
C VAL A 42 -5.82 -5.08 0.06
N PHE A 43 -5.10 -3.98 0.23
CA PHE A 43 -5.67 -2.65 0.48
C PHE A 43 -5.80 -1.84 -0.82
N GLY A 44 -4.95 -2.12 -1.81
CA GLY A 44 -4.99 -1.44 -3.09
C GLY A 44 -3.84 -1.83 -4.01
N ILE A 45 -3.92 -1.32 -5.23
CA ILE A 45 -2.84 -1.39 -6.22
C ILE A 45 -2.38 0.04 -6.44
N VAL A 46 -1.07 0.24 -6.43
CA VAL A 46 -0.44 1.56 -6.60
C VAL A 46 0.48 1.51 -7.79
N THR A 47 0.45 2.58 -8.58
CA THR A 47 1.33 2.80 -9.75
C THR A 47 2.25 4.00 -9.51
N ALA A 48 3.24 4.18 -10.39
CA ALA A 48 4.08 5.38 -10.39
C ALA A 48 3.27 6.68 -10.55
N ILE A 49 2.15 6.63 -11.28
CA ILE A 49 1.26 7.79 -11.49
C ILE A 49 0.62 8.22 -10.17
N ASP A 50 0.17 7.26 -9.35
CA ASP A 50 -0.44 7.54 -8.04
C ASP A 50 0.56 8.22 -7.09
N LEU A 51 1.81 7.73 -7.07
CA LEU A 51 2.88 8.31 -6.26
C LEU A 51 3.22 9.73 -6.72
N LEU A 52 3.31 9.97 -8.03
CA LEU A 52 3.54 11.31 -8.59
C LEU A 52 2.40 12.27 -8.24
N ASN A 53 1.15 11.83 -8.38
CA ASN A 53 -0.02 12.63 -8.04
C ASN A 53 -0.02 13.01 -6.54
N PHE A 54 0.29 12.06 -5.67
CA PHE A 54 0.38 12.30 -4.22
C PHE A 54 1.42 13.37 -3.86
N VAL A 55 2.64 13.26 -4.40
CA VAL A 55 3.70 14.25 -4.14
C VAL A 55 3.32 15.62 -4.71
N THR A 56 2.78 15.64 -5.93
CA THR A 56 2.38 16.89 -6.60
C THR A 56 1.25 17.61 -5.86
N ALA A 57 0.26 16.89 -5.35
CA ALA A 57 -0.82 17.47 -4.56
C ALA A 57 -0.30 18.11 -3.27
N ARG A 58 0.58 17.41 -2.55
CA ARG A 58 1.17 17.89 -1.30
C ARG A 58 2.06 19.12 -1.49
N GLU A 59 2.77 19.22 -2.62
CA GLU A 59 3.56 20.42 -2.94
C GLU A 59 2.68 21.64 -3.25
N ARG A 60 1.47 21.45 -3.78
CA ARG A 60 0.51 22.56 -3.98
C ARG A 60 -0.05 23.08 -2.66
N GLU A 61 -0.30 22.19 -1.69
CA GLU A 61 -0.79 22.57 -0.35
C GLU A 61 0.24 23.36 0.48
N ARG A 62 1.52 23.24 0.14
CA ARG A 62 2.63 23.94 0.82
C ARG A 62 2.91 25.34 0.27
N LYS A 63 2.28 25.72 -0.83
CA LYS A 63 2.41 27.03 -1.49
C LYS A 63 1.20 27.89 -1.21
#